data_AF-A0A7J7U2K2-F1
#
_entry.id   AF-A0A7J7U2K2-F1
#
_cell.length_a   1.000
_cell.length_b   1.000
_cell.length_c   1.000
_cell.angle_alpha   90.00
_cell.angle_beta   90.00
_cell.angle_gamma   90.00
#
_symmetry.space_group_name_H-M   'P 1'
#
loop_
_entity.id
_entity.type
_entity.pdbx_description
1 polymer ?
#
loop_
_entity_poly.entity_id
_entity_poly.type
_entity_poly.pdbx_seq_one_letter_code
_entity_poly.pdbx_strand_id
1 'polypeptide(L)'
;MEEQGLAPKFDTTFESARPTRTHMALVQLERVGLLHFLVSQNVDGLHVRSGFPRQYVRDTVVGSMGLKATGRLCTVAKARGLRACRGELRDTILDWEDALPDRDLTLADEASRNADLSITLGTSLQIRPSGNLPLATKRRGGQLVIVNLQPTKHDRHANLRIHGYVDEVMTRLMKHLGLEIPPWDGPRVLEKALPPLPRPPVPKLEPKEEPPAQLKGAEPASPKQEPTAEPPAQHNGSGPASPKRELLDSPVPRRIPKRVKVEVIPS
;
A
#
# COMPACT_ATOMS: atom_id res chain seq x y z
N MET A 1 9.07 22.04 -1.11
CA MET A 1 8.54 22.72 0.10
C MET A 1 9.47 22.46 1.27
N GLU A 2 9.64 21.21 1.74
CA GLU A 2 10.64 20.88 2.78
C GLU A 2 12.09 21.06 2.33
N GLU A 3 12.45 20.63 1.12
CA GLU A 3 13.79 20.89 0.53
C GLU A 3 14.12 22.38 0.39
N GLN A 4 13.10 23.24 0.45
CA GLN A 4 13.21 24.69 0.36
C GLN A 4 13.11 25.38 1.73
N GLY A 5 13.03 24.60 2.83
CA GLY A 5 12.90 25.13 4.20
C GLY A 5 11.58 25.85 4.49
N LEU A 6 10.56 25.69 3.63
CA LEU A 6 9.28 26.34 3.79
C LEU A 6 8.37 25.51 4.70
N ALA A 7 7.75 26.16 5.67
CA ALA A 7 6.78 25.52 6.56
C ALA A 7 5.52 25.12 5.76
N PRO A 8 4.96 23.92 5.99
CA PRO A 8 3.71 23.52 5.38
C PRO A 8 2.55 24.39 5.89
N LYS A 9 1.63 24.73 5.00
CA LYS A 9 0.41 25.47 5.34
C LYS A 9 -0.73 24.48 5.59
N PHE A 10 -1.44 24.65 6.71
CA PHE A 10 -2.64 23.90 7.03
C PHE A 10 -3.85 24.82 6.96
N ASP A 11 -4.84 24.46 6.15
CA ASP A 11 -6.09 25.22 6.02
C ASP A 11 -7.19 24.75 6.99
N THR A 12 -6.96 23.65 7.72
CA THR A 12 -7.91 23.06 8.69
C THR A 12 -7.16 22.33 9.81
N THR A 13 -7.81 22.09 10.94
CA THR A 13 -7.29 21.24 12.02
C THR A 13 -7.76 19.79 11.84
N PHE A 14 -7.09 18.81 12.46
CA PHE A 14 -7.53 17.41 12.38
C PHE A 14 -8.96 17.21 12.91
N GLU A 15 -9.37 17.94 13.93
CA GLU A 15 -10.72 17.88 14.52
C GLU A 15 -11.79 18.45 13.58
N SER A 16 -11.47 19.50 12.82
CA SER A 16 -12.40 20.16 11.91
C SER A 16 -12.38 19.59 10.49
N ALA A 17 -11.34 18.82 10.14
CA ALA A 17 -11.22 18.16 8.85
C ALA A 17 -12.41 17.23 8.56
N ARG A 18 -12.94 17.36 7.34
CA ARG A 18 -14.06 16.57 6.83
C ARG A 18 -13.55 15.52 5.85
N PRO A 19 -14.11 14.29 5.86
CA PRO A 19 -13.80 13.30 4.84
C PRO A 19 -14.05 13.85 3.42
N THR A 20 -13.11 13.59 2.51
CA THR A 20 -13.24 14.02 1.11
C THR A 20 -14.26 13.17 0.35
N ARG A 21 -14.54 13.53 -0.91
CA ARG A 21 -15.41 12.68 -1.77
C ARG A 21 -14.83 11.29 -1.96
N THR A 22 -13.51 11.16 -2.09
CA THR A 22 -12.83 9.87 -2.15
C THR A 22 -13.07 9.02 -0.89
N HIS A 23 -12.99 9.61 0.30
CA HIS A 23 -13.28 8.89 1.54
C HIS A 23 -14.72 8.35 1.55
N MET A 24 -15.69 9.19 1.18
CA MET A 24 -17.09 8.78 1.15
C MET A 24 -17.39 7.76 0.04
N ALA A 25 -16.70 7.85 -1.10
CA ALA A 25 -16.79 6.85 -2.16
C ALA A 25 -16.29 5.47 -1.69
N LEU A 26 -15.18 5.42 -0.95
CA LEU A 26 -14.65 4.18 -0.38
C LEU A 26 -15.61 3.55 0.63
N VAL A 27 -16.31 4.36 1.44
CA VAL A 27 -17.37 3.88 2.33
C VAL A 27 -18.48 3.21 1.52
N GLN A 28 -18.92 3.81 0.41
CA GLN A 28 -19.96 3.21 -0.41
C GLN A 28 -19.49 1.93 -1.10
N LEU A 29 -18.27 1.90 -1.63
CA LEU A 29 -17.71 0.71 -2.28
C LEU A 29 -17.61 -0.47 -1.31
N GLU A 30 -17.26 -0.22 -0.05
CA GLU A 30 -17.27 -1.25 1.00
C GLU A 30 -18.70 -1.70 1.29
N ARG A 31 -19.64 -0.76 1.49
CA ARG A 31 -21.05 -1.07 1.77
C ARG A 31 -21.71 -1.94 0.70
N VAL A 32 -21.35 -1.80 -0.57
CA VAL A 32 -21.91 -2.62 -1.67
C VAL A 32 -21.06 -3.86 -2.00
N GLY A 33 -20.02 -4.13 -1.21
CA GLY A 33 -19.15 -5.30 -1.36
C GLY A 33 -18.27 -5.28 -2.62
N LEU A 34 -17.90 -4.09 -3.11
CA LEU A 34 -16.93 -3.91 -4.20
C LEU A 34 -15.50 -3.63 -3.69
N LEU A 35 -15.37 -3.17 -2.44
CA LEU A 35 -14.09 -3.01 -1.77
C LEU A 35 -13.93 -4.07 -0.68
N HIS A 36 -12.91 -4.91 -0.81
CA HIS A 36 -12.65 -6.00 0.14
C HIS A 36 -11.82 -5.56 1.35
N PHE A 37 -10.79 -4.74 1.12
CA PHE A 37 -9.90 -4.26 2.17
C PHE A 37 -9.37 -2.87 1.84
N LEU A 38 -9.14 -2.06 2.88
CA LEU A 38 -8.53 -0.73 2.76
C LEU A 38 -7.24 -0.69 3.59
N VAL A 39 -6.12 -0.43 2.92
CA VAL A 39 -4.83 -0.15 3.56
C VAL A 39 -4.56 1.35 3.44
N SER A 40 -4.39 2.04 4.57
CA SER A 40 -4.09 3.47 4.60
C SER A 40 -2.77 3.75 5.30
N GLN A 41 -2.01 4.71 4.76
CA GLN A 41 -0.80 5.27 5.38
C GLN A 41 -1.10 6.57 6.13
N ASN A 42 -2.34 7.06 6.04
CA ASN A 42 -2.72 8.34 6.62
C ASN A 42 -2.89 8.24 8.13
N VAL A 43 -2.49 9.30 8.83
CA VAL A 43 -2.66 9.46 10.29
C VAL A 43 -3.78 10.44 10.65
N ASP A 44 -4.48 10.99 9.66
CA ASP A 44 -5.54 12.01 9.82
C ASP A 44 -6.84 11.49 10.47
N GLY A 45 -7.03 10.17 10.51
CA GLY A 45 -8.21 9.52 11.08
C GLY A 45 -9.50 9.68 10.25
N LEU A 46 -9.44 10.21 9.03
CA LEU A 46 -10.63 10.54 8.23
C LEU A 46 -11.40 9.32 7.74
N HIS A 47 -10.72 8.21 7.40
CA HIS A 47 -11.40 6.95 7.04
C HIS A 47 -12.29 6.44 8.18
N VAL A 48 -11.81 6.56 9.41
CA VAL A 48 -12.61 6.18 10.58
C VAL A 48 -13.82 7.09 10.67
N ARG A 49 -13.59 8.40 10.69
CA ARG A 49 -14.61 9.42 10.94
C ARG A 49 -15.66 9.48 9.83
N SER A 50 -15.34 8.99 8.64
CA SER A 50 -16.30 8.80 7.54
C SER A 50 -17.26 7.64 7.78
N GLY A 51 -17.03 6.82 8.82
CA GLY A 51 -17.82 5.63 9.11
C GLY A 51 -17.36 4.39 8.32
N PHE A 52 -16.12 4.36 7.81
CA PHE A 52 -15.55 3.15 7.23
C PHE A 52 -15.33 2.10 8.34
N PRO A 53 -15.72 0.83 8.14
CA PRO A 53 -15.60 -0.17 9.19
C PRO A 53 -14.16 -0.41 9.60
N ARG A 54 -13.97 -0.43 10.91
CA ARG A 54 -12.69 -0.25 11.58
C ARG A 54 -12.08 -1.58 12.02
N GLN A 55 -10.81 -1.50 12.39
CA GLN A 55 -10.17 -2.48 13.26
C GLN A 55 -9.56 -1.93 14.57
N TYR A 56 -9.26 -0.63 14.74
CA TYR A 56 -8.84 -0.07 16.05
C TYR A 56 -9.03 1.44 16.26
N VAL A 57 -9.88 1.95 17.19
CA VAL A 57 -10.24 3.38 17.44
C VAL A 57 -9.49 4.21 18.45
N ARG A 58 -9.15 5.46 18.05
CA ARG A 58 -8.95 6.60 18.94
C ARG A 58 -10.14 7.55 18.91
N ASP A 59 -10.61 7.90 20.09
CA ASP A 59 -11.68 8.86 20.36
C ASP A 59 -11.18 10.31 20.44
N THR A 60 -9.87 10.52 20.44
CA THR A 60 -9.24 11.84 20.64
C THR A 60 -7.96 11.97 19.81
N VAL A 61 -7.70 13.17 19.30
CA VAL A 61 -6.44 13.54 18.65
C VAL A 61 -5.32 13.60 19.69
N VAL A 62 -4.13 13.13 19.32
CA VAL A 62 -2.95 13.20 20.19
C VAL A 62 -1.86 13.96 19.46
N GLY A 63 -1.31 14.99 20.10
CA GLY A 63 -0.25 15.85 19.54
C GLY A 63 1.17 15.29 19.68
N SER A 64 1.32 13.99 19.93
CA SER A 64 2.61 13.31 20.09
C SER A 64 2.83 12.27 19.00
N MET A 65 4.10 11.97 18.72
CA MET A 65 4.57 10.88 17.85
C MET A 65 5.68 10.09 18.54
N GLY A 66 5.82 8.83 18.14
CA GLY A 66 6.84 7.91 18.64
C GLY A 66 6.35 7.07 19.81
N LEU A 67 5.07 6.64 19.78
CA LEU A 67 4.47 5.79 20.81
C LEU A 67 4.60 6.38 22.23
N LYS A 68 4.55 7.70 22.35
CA LYS A 68 4.74 8.44 23.59
C LYS A 68 3.49 8.37 24.47
N ALA A 69 3.69 8.54 25.77
CA ALA A 69 2.59 8.64 26.72
C ALA A 69 1.65 9.80 26.35
N THR A 70 0.35 9.51 26.35
CA THR A 70 -0.70 10.50 26.05
C THR A 70 -1.12 11.31 27.27
N GLY A 71 -0.64 10.93 28.47
CA GLY A 71 -1.14 11.45 29.75
C GLY A 71 -2.50 10.89 30.19
N ARG A 72 -3.14 10.04 29.37
CA ARG A 72 -4.41 9.37 29.72
C ARG A 72 -4.14 7.98 30.30
N LEU A 73 -5.04 7.55 31.19
CA LEU A 73 -5.03 6.21 31.76
C LEU A 73 -6.16 5.35 31.19
N CYS A 74 -5.88 4.06 31.06
CA CYS A 74 -6.84 3.07 30.60
C CYS A 74 -7.98 2.92 31.62
N THR A 75 -9.20 3.21 31.18
CA THR A 75 -10.42 3.15 31.99
C THR A 75 -11.12 1.79 31.95
N VAL A 76 -10.66 0.86 31.10
CA VAL A 76 -11.25 -0.48 30.95
C VAL A 76 -11.30 -1.18 32.30
N ALA A 77 -12.48 -1.66 32.68
CA ALA A 77 -12.67 -2.35 33.93
C ALA A 77 -11.99 -3.74 33.93
N LYS A 78 -11.23 -4.01 35.00
CA LYS A 78 -10.64 -5.31 35.35
C LYS A 78 -11.39 -5.92 36.53
N ALA A 79 -11.12 -7.19 36.80
CA ALA A 79 -11.64 -7.92 37.97
C ALA A 79 -13.16 -7.80 38.16
N ARG A 80 -13.94 -8.16 37.13
CA ARG A 80 -15.42 -8.12 37.13
C ARG A 80 -16.03 -6.73 37.43
N GLY A 81 -15.34 -5.64 37.07
CA GLY A 81 -15.86 -4.28 37.29
C GLY A 81 -15.30 -3.56 38.52
N LEU A 82 -14.54 -4.25 39.37
CA LEU A 82 -14.13 -3.70 40.67
C LEU A 82 -13.01 -2.65 40.58
N ARG A 83 -12.20 -2.67 39.52
CA ARG A 83 -11.08 -1.70 39.35
C ARG A 83 -10.85 -1.38 37.88
N ALA A 84 -10.54 -0.13 37.56
CA ALA A 84 -10.05 0.24 36.22
C ALA A 84 -8.62 -0.29 35.99
N CYS A 85 -8.26 -0.49 34.72
CA CYS A 85 -6.96 -0.97 34.28
C CYS A 85 -5.81 -0.05 34.74
N ARG A 86 -5.99 1.27 34.59
CA ARG A 86 -5.04 2.33 34.94
C ARG A 86 -3.67 2.26 34.25
N GLY A 87 -3.51 1.44 33.21
CA GLY A 87 -2.30 1.46 32.38
C GLY A 87 -2.20 2.78 31.60
N GLU A 88 -0.99 3.29 31.43
CA GLU A 88 -0.74 4.50 30.65
C GLU A 88 -1.04 4.26 29.17
N LEU A 89 -1.86 5.11 28.58
CA LEU A 89 -2.18 5.05 27.16
C LEU A 89 -1.08 5.75 26.38
N ARG A 90 -0.60 5.10 25.32
CA ARG A 90 0.42 5.62 24.40
C ARG A 90 -0.17 6.04 23.08
N ASP A 91 0.50 6.93 22.36
CA ASP A 91 0.15 7.23 20.99
C ASP A 91 0.43 6.05 20.04
N THR A 92 -0.11 6.09 18.83
CA THR A 92 0.06 5.05 17.80
C THR A 92 0.62 5.66 16.53
N ILE A 93 1.20 6.86 16.62
CA ILE A 93 1.84 7.50 15.49
C ILE A 93 3.30 7.09 15.54
N LEU A 94 3.71 6.36 14.51
CA LEU A 94 5.05 5.81 14.41
C LEU A 94 6.04 6.94 14.10
N ASP A 95 7.17 6.94 14.80
CA ASP A 95 8.37 7.66 14.37
C ASP A 95 9.12 6.85 13.31
N TRP A 96 10.17 7.42 12.71
CA TRP A 96 10.93 6.79 11.62
C TRP A 96 11.55 5.44 11.98
N GLU A 97 11.89 5.24 13.25
CA GLU A 97 12.53 4.02 13.75
C GLU A 97 11.53 2.98 14.26
N ASP A 98 10.26 3.35 14.40
CA ASP A 98 9.24 2.46 14.94
C ASP A 98 8.81 1.40 13.92
N ALA A 99 8.62 0.17 14.40
CA ALA A 99 8.04 -0.90 13.60
C ALA A 99 6.54 -0.68 13.36
N LEU A 100 6.05 -1.08 12.18
CA LEU A 100 4.61 -1.12 11.93
C LEU A 100 3.92 -2.14 12.86
N PRO A 101 2.66 -1.88 13.25
CA PRO A 101 1.89 -2.84 14.05
C PRO A 101 1.70 -4.16 13.29
N ASP A 102 2.19 -5.25 13.89
CA ASP A 102 2.24 -6.58 13.27
C ASP A 102 0.87 -7.06 12.76
N ARG A 103 -0.19 -6.86 13.55
CA ARG A 103 -1.54 -7.30 13.22
C ARG A 103 -2.03 -6.64 11.93
N ASP A 104 -1.96 -5.32 11.86
CA ASP A 104 -2.43 -4.53 10.73
C ASP A 104 -1.58 -4.80 9.48
N LEU A 105 -0.25 -4.91 9.64
CA LEU A 105 0.64 -5.25 8.53
C LEU A 105 0.36 -6.66 7.99
N THR A 106 0.13 -7.64 8.87
CA THR A 106 -0.19 -9.02 8.47
C THR A 106 -1.49 -9.07 7.66
N LEU A 107 -2.54 -8.40 8.13
CA LEU A 107 -3.83 -8.34 7.44
C LEU A 107 -3.72 -7.59 6.10
N ALA A 108 -2.95 -6.51 6.06
CA ALA A 108 -2.71 -5.75 4.85
C ALA A 108 -1.93 -6.55 3.81
N ASP A 109 -0.90 -7.30 4.23
CA ASP A 109 -0.13 -8.18 3.36
C ASP A 109 -0.97 -9.35 2.83
N GLU A 110 -1.78 -9.99 3.69
CA GLU A 110 -2.69 -11.06 3.28
C GLU A 110 -3.71 -10.57 2.25
N ALA A 111 -4.39 -9.45 2.52
CA ALA A 111 -5.35 -8.85 1.61
C ALA A 111 -4.69 -8.47 0.27
N SER A 112 -3.49 -7.90 0.31
CA SER A 112 -2.76 -7.53 -0.90
C SER A 112 -2.32 -8.76 -1.72
N ARG A 113 -1.89 -9.83 -1.06
CA ARG A 113 -1.53 -11.08 -1.74
C ARG A 113 -2.72 -11.78 -2.39
N ASN A 114 -3.90 -11.70 -1.77
CA ASN A 114 -5.10 -12.39 -2.23
C ASN A 114 -5.92 -11.56 -3.22
N ALA A 115 -5.63 -10.27 -3.38
CA ALA A 115 -6.31 -9.41 -4.32
C ALA A 115 -5.97 -9.75 -5.78
N ASP A 116 -7.00 -9.71 -6.63
CA ASP A 116 -6.88 -9.71 -8.08
C ASP A 116 -6.74 -8.30 -8.67
N LEU A 117 -7.10 -7.26 -7.90
CA LEU A 117 -6.95 -5.86 -8.23
C LEU A 117 -6.51 -5.06 -7.00
N SER A 118 -5.47 -4.25 -7.15
CA SER A 118 -5.08 -3.23 -6.18
C SER A 118 -5.05 -1.85 -6.82
N ILE A 119 -5.67 -0.89 -6.13
CA ILE A 119 -5.77 0.50 -6.56
C ILE A 119 -5.09 1.36 -5.50
N THR A 120 -4.07 2.14 -5.89
CA THR A 120 -3.41 3.09 -5.00
C THR A 120 -3.92 4.50 -5.29
N LEU A 121 -4.32 5.23 -4.24
CA LEU A 121 -4.88 6.58 -4.36
C LEU A 121 -4.01 7.56 -3.56
N GLY A 122 -3.38 8.53 -4.22
CA GLY A 122 -2.72 9.65 -3.55
C GLY A 122 -1.50 9.28 -2.70
N THR A 123 -0.70 8.29 -3.12
CA THR A 123 0.54 7.90 -2.43
C THR A 123 1.70 7.79 -3.43
N SER A 124 2.88 8.27 -3.04
CA SER A 124 4.11 8.13 -3.83
C SER A 124 4.71 6.72 -3.78
N LEU A 125 4.18 5.86 -2.89
CA LEU A 125 4.62 4.48 -2.67
C LEU A 125 6.09 4.32 -2.23
N GLN A 126 6.69 5.38 -1.68
CA GLN A 126 8.12 5.38 -1.35
C GLN A 126 8.45 4.62 -0.07
N ILE A 127 7.59 4.75 0.95
CA ILE A 127 7.77 4.20 2.29
C ILE A 127 7.60 2.68 2.28
N ARG A 128 8.51 1.97 2.94
CA ARG A 128 8.45 0.51 3.08
C ARG A 128 8.09 0.13 4.52
N PRO A 129 7.40 -1.00 4.72
CA PRO A 129 6.88 -1.93 3.71
C PRO A 129 5.59 -1.47 3.01
N SER A 130 4.88 -0.46 3.51
CA SER A 130 3.53 -0.06 3.07
C SER A 130 3.41 0.17 1.55
N GLY A 131 4.32 0.93 0.95
CA GLY A 131 4.32 1.21 -0.49
C GLY A 131 4.63 0.01 -1.37
N ASN A 132 5.17 -1.08 -0.82
CA ASN A 132 5.40 -2.32 -1.57
C ASN A 132 4.20 -3.28 -1.55
N LEU A 133 3.21 -3.08 -0.66
CA LEU A 133 2.06 -3.98 -0.55
C LEU A 133 1.29 -4.16 -1.87
N PRO A 134 1.03 -3.12 -2.69
CA PRO A 134 0.34 -3.30 -3.97
C PRO A 134 1.13 -4.15 -5.00
N LEU A 135 2.44 -4.33 -4.80
CA LEU A 135 3.23 -5.24 -5.63
C LEU A 135 2.98 -6.72 -5.28
N ALA A 136 2.49 -7.02 -4.09
CA ALA A 136 2.13 -8.38 -3.70
C ALA A 136 1.02 -8.94 -4.61
N THR A 137 0.02 -8.11 -4.89
CA THR A 137 -1.06 -8.33 -5.86
C THR A 137 -0.49 -8.68 -7.24
N LYS A 138 0.45 -7.87 -7.72
CA LYS A 138 1.13 -8.04 -9.01
C LYS A 138 1.88 -9.36 -9.13
N ARG A 139 2.60 -9.74 -8.07
CA ARG A 139 3.36 -11.01 -8.03
C ARG A 139 2.46 -12.24 -8.09
N ARG A 140 1.18 -12.11 -7.72
CA ARG A 140 0.18 -13.18 -7.76
C ARG A 140 -0.66 -13.18 -9.05
N GLY A 141 -0.31 -12.34 -10.03
CA GLY A 141 -1.02 -12.24 -11.31
C GLY A 141 -2.16 -11.22 -11.32
N GLY A 142 -2.44 -10.56 -10.20
CA GLY A 142 -3.43 -9.49 -10.13
C GLY A 142 -2.98 -8.20 -10.82
N GLN A 143 -3.92 -7.26 -10.94
CA GLN A 143 -3.74 -5.96 -11.57
C GLN A 143 -3.42 -4.86 -10.57
N LEU A 144 -2.65 -3.87 -11.02
CA LEU A 144 -2.26 -2.70 -10.24
C LEU A 144 -2.66 -1.44 -11.00
N VAL A 145 -3.49 -0.61 -10.37
CA VAL A 145 -3.86 0.72 -10.84
C VAL A 145 -3.27 1.75 -9.89
N ILE A 146 -2.62 2.77 -10.45
CA ILE A 146 -2.03 3.86 -9.68
C ILE A 146 -2.73 5.17 -10.06
N VAL A 147 -3.34 5.84 -9.08
CA VAL A 147 -3.93 7.17 -9.23
C VAL A 147 -3.15 8.15 -8.35
N ASN A 148 -2.36 9.01 -8.99
CA ASN A 148 -1.56 10.00 -8.28
C ASN A 148 -1.24 11.18 -9.19
N LEU A 149 -1.12 12.39 -8.64
CA LEU A 149 -0.70 13.56 -9.41
C LEU A 149 0.79 13.49 -9.80
N GLN A 150 1.61 12.99 -8.89
CA GLN A 150 3.07 12.90 -9.05
C GLN A 150 3.49 11.47 -9.46
N PRO A 151 4.69 11.31 -10.03
CA PRO A 151 5.27 9.99 -10.24
C PRO A 151 5.35 9.18 -8.95
N THR A 152 5.23 7.86 -9.06
CA THR A 152 5.34 6.94 -7.91
C THR A 152 6.52 5.99 -8.09
N LYS A 153 7.00 5.45 -6.97
CA LYS A 153 8.12 4.49 -6.95
C LYS A 153 7.88 3.26 -7.83
N HIS A 154 6.62 2.90 -8.05
CA HIS A 154 6.23 1.65 -8.70
C HIS A 154 5.49 1.85 -10.03
N ASP A 155 5.59 3.03 -10.66
CA ASP A 155 4.88 3.35 -11.90
C ASP A 155 5.06 2.28 -12.98
N ARG A 156 6.28 1.78 -13.16
CA ARG A 156 6.61 0.73 -14.16
C ARG A 156 5.87 -0.59 -13.97
N HIS A 157 5.31 -0.85 -12.79
CA HIS A 157 4.60 -2.09 -12.45
C HIS A 157 3.08 -1.96 -12.60
N ALA A 158 2.55 -0.75 -12.80
CA ALA A 158 1.12 -0.50 -12.95
C ALA A 158 0.59 -0.94 -14.33
N ASN A 159 -0.58 -1.57 -14.36
CA ASN A 159 -1.33 -1.80 -15.60
C ASN A 159 -1.97 -0.52 -16.13
N LEU A 160 -2.39 0.35 -15.21
CA LEU A 160 -3.04 1.62 -15.52
C LEU A 160 -2.51 2.68 -14.57
N ARG A 161 -2.10 3.82 -15.14
CA ARG A 161 -1.70 5.01 -14.40
C ARG A 161 -2.66 6.13 -14.76
N ILE A 162 -3.23 6.78 -13.75
CA ILE A 162 -4.14 7.91 -13.91
C ILE A 162 -3.53 9.10 -13.18
N HIS A 163 -3.10 10.11 -13.94
CA HIS A 163 -2.58 11.35 -13.37
C HIS A 163 -3.72 12.37 -13.24
N GLY A 164 -4.22 12.56 -12.02
CA GLY A 164 -5.34 13.45 -11.75
C GLY A 164 -5.72 13.51 -10.28
N TYR A 165 -6.63 14.43 -9.95
CA TYR A 165 -7.17 14.54 -8.61
C TYR A 165 -8.01 13.31 -8.26
N VAL A 166 -7.70 12.66 -7.14
CA VAL A 166 -8.39 11.43 -6.71
C VAL A 166 -9.90 11.64 -6.55
N ASP A 167 -10.35 12.81 -6.07
CA ASP A 167 -11.76 13.13 -5.94
C ASP A 167 -12.48 13.17 -7.29
N GLU A 168 -11.84 13.67 -8.34
CA GLU A 168 -12.41 13.67 -9.69
C GLU A 168 -12.48 12.26 -10.26
N VAL A 169 -11.40 11.49 -10.13
CA VAL A 169 -11.32 10.10 -10.59
C VAL A 169 -12.39 9.25 -9.90
N MET A 170 -12.50 9.33 -8.58
CA MET A 170 -13.47 8.58 -7.80
C MET A 170 -14.89 9.03 -8.09
N THR A 171 -15.16 10.33 -8.28
CA THR A 171 -16.50 10.81 -8.65
C THR A 171 -16.94 10.25 -10.00
N ARG A 172 -16.04 10.22 -11.00
CA ARG A 172 -16.33 9.62 -12.31
C ARG A 172 -16.50 8.10 -12.21
N LEU A 173 -15.63 7.41 -11.45
CA LEU A 173 -15.74 5.97 -11.22
C LEU A 173 -17.08 5.59 -10.59
N MET A 174 -17.49 6.29 -9.54
CA MET A 174 -18.78 6.06 -8.87
C MET A 174 -19.95 6.25 -9.84
N LYS A 175 -19.90 7.26 -10.71
CA LYS A 175 -20.89 7.45 -11.78
C LYS A 175 -20.91 6.28 -12.76
N HIS A 176 -19.76 5.76 -13.18
CA HIS A 176 -19.68 4.59 -14.06
C HIS A 176 -20.21 3.30 -13.40
N LEU A 177 -20.03 3.17 -12.08
CA LEU A 177 -20.55 2.04 -11.31
C LEU A 177 -22.05 2.18 -10.98
N GLY A 178 -22.67 3.32 -11.30
CA GLY A 178 -24.07 3.59 -10.94
C GLY A 178 -24.28 3.74 -9.43
N LEU A 179 -23.26 4.22 -8.70
CA LEU A 179 -23.27 4.38 -7.25
C LEU A 179 -23.23 5.85 -6.87
N GLU A 180 -24.10 6.25 -5.95
CA GLU A 180 -24.05 7.58 -5.35
C GLU A 180 -22.98 7.67 -4.25
N ILE A 181 -22.33 8.82 -4.11
CA ILE A 181 -21.41 9.08 -3.01
C ILE A 181 -22.25 9.54 -1.81
N PRO A 182 -22.24 8.82 -0.68
CA PRO A 182 -23.10 9.13 0.46
C PRO A 182 -22.69 10.46 1.12
N PRO A 183 -23.66 11.20 1.71
CA PRO A 183 -23.36 12.37 2.52
C PRO A 183 -22.63 11.96 3.80
N TRP A 184 -21.92 12.91 4.40
CA TRP A 184 -21.25 12.72 5.69
C TRP A 184 -22.03 13.40 6.82
N ASP A 185 -22.60 12.59 7.71
CA ASP A 185 -23.45 13.02 8.84
C ASP A 185 -22.65 13.43 10.10
N GLY A 186 -21.36 13.68 9.93
CA GLY A 186 -20.42 13.96 11.01
C GLY A 186 -19.64 12.72 11.48
N PRO A 187 -18.74 12.89 12.47
CA PRO A 187 -17.88 11.81 12.93
C PRO A 187 -18.69 10.62 13.44
N ARG A 188 -18.45 9.45 12.84
CA ARG A 188 -19.04 8.17 13.23
C ARG A 188 -17.94 7.13 13.30
N VAL A 189 -18.10 6.16 14.19
CA VAL A 189 -17.19 5.04 14.36
C VAL A 189 -17.99 3.76 14.13
N LEU A 190 -17.55 2.95 13.17
CA LEU A 190 -18.15 1.66 12.88
C LEU A 190 -17.13 0.56 13.17
N GLU A 191 -17.37 -0.25 14.20
CA GLU A 191 -16.41 -1.29 14.63
C GLU A 191 -16.33 -2.48 13.68
N LYS A 192 -17.41 -2.80 12.98
CA LYS A 192 -17.49 -3.96 12.08
C LYS A 192 -18.26 -3.62 10.82
N ALA A 193 -17.85 -4.21 9.71
CA ALA A 193 -18.58 -4.13 8.45
C ALA A 193 -20.02 -4.62 8.64
N LEU A 194 -20.96 -3.91 8.02
CA LEU A 194 -22.35 -4.32 7.94
C LEU A 194 -22.51 -5.32 6.77
N PRO A 195 -23.60 -6.11 6.73
CA PRO A 195 -23.90 -6.93 5.56
C PRO A 195 -23.94 -6.09 4.28
N PRO A 196 -23.41 -6.59 3.14
CA PRO A 196 -23.38 -5.84 1.90
C PRO A 196 -24.77 -5.44 1.41
N LEU A 197 -24.90 -4.19 0.96
CA LEU A 197 -26.07 -3.66 0.30
C LEU A 197 -26.19 -4.19 -1.15
N PRO A 198 -27.40 -4.20 -1.73
CA PRO A 198 -27.58 -4.47 -3.15
C PRO A 198 -26.74 -3.52 -4.01
N ARG A 199 -26.19 -4.04 -5.11
CA ARG A 199 -25.40 -3.25 -6.07
C ARG A 199 -26.00 -3.30 -7.47
N PRO A 200 -25.75 -2.28 -8.31
CA PRO A 200 -26.16 -2.29 -9.71
C PRO A 200 -25.61 -3.52 -10.45
N PRO A 201 -26.34 -4.03 -11.47
CA PRO A 201 -25.87 -5.15 -12.27
C PRO A 201 -24.59 -4.79 -13.02
N VAL A 202 -23.67 -5.76 -13.13
CA VAL A 202 -22.42 -5.55 -13.85
C VAL A 202 -22.72 -5.36 -15.34
N PRO A 203 -22.26 -4.26 -15.97
CA PRO A 203 -22.40 -4.09 -17.41
C PRO A 203 -21.72 -5.22 -18.18
N LYS A 204 -22.29 -5.63 -19.32
CA LYS A 204 -21.59 -6.55 -20.23
C LYS A 204 -20.33 -5.86 -20.73
N LEU A 205 -19.17 -6.39 -20.36
CA LEU A 205 -17.89 -5.94 -20.91
C LEU A 205 -17.77 -6.53 -22.32
N GLU A 206 -17.72 -5.67 -23.33
CA GLU A 206 -17.34 -6.06 -24.69
C GLU A 206 -15.91 -6.65 -24.65
N PRO A 207 -15.62 -7.74 -25.38
CA PRO A 207 -14.27 -8.26 -25.49
C PRO A 207 -13.35 -7.17 -26.04
N LYS A 208 -12.24 -6.91 -25.33
CA LYS A 208 -11.23 -5.95 -25.77
C LYS A 208 -10.58 -6.52 -27.04
N GLU A 209 -10.69 -5.81 -28.17
CA GLU A 209 -9.95 -6.16 -29.40
C GLU A 209 -8.46 -6.31 -29.06
N GLU A 210 -7.88 -7.43 -29.47
CA GLU A 210 -6.43 -7.62 -29.38
C GLU A 210 -5.75 -6.51 -30.21
N PRO A 211 -4.68 -5.88 -29.71
CA PRO A 211 -3.94 -4.93 -30.51
C PRO A 211 -3.46 -5.63 -31.79
N PRO A 212 -3.59 -5.00 -32.98
CA PRO A 212 -3.20 -5.64 -34.23
C PRO A 212 -1.74 -6.07 -34.14
N ALA A 213 -1.49 -7.35 -34.47
CA ALA A 213 -0.16 -7.90 -34.58
C ALA A 213 0.69 -6.93 -35.41
N GLN A 214 1.79 -6.44 -34.83
CA GLN A 214 2.74 -5.61 -35.55
C GLN A 214 3.22 -6.40 -36.76
N LEU A 215 2.79 -5.97 -37.95
CA LEU A 215 3.41 -6.35 -39.22
C LEU A 215 4.91 -6.08 -39.08
N LYS A 216 5.71 -7.14 -39.15
CA LYS A 216 7.17 -7.04 -39.28
C LYS A 216 7.47 -6.24 -40.54
N GLY A 217 7.70 -4.94 -40.38
CA GLY A 217 8.27 -4.08 -41.41
C GLY A 217 9.70 -4.51 -41.67
N ALA A 218 10.00 -4.74 -42.94
CA ALA A 218 11.32 -5.11 -43.44
C ALA A 218 12.39 -4.09 -43.02
N GLU A 219 13.55 -4.60 -42.62
CA GLU A 219 14.75 -3.78 -42.40
C GLU A 219 15.19 -3.13 -43.72
N PRO A 220 15.59 -1.84 -43.73
CA PRO A 220 16.17 -1.23 -44.91
C PRO A 220 17.62 -1.68 -45.10
N ALA A 221 17.90 -2.17 -46.31
CA ALA A 221 19.21 -2.59 -46.77
C ALA A 221 20.23 -1.44 -46.73
N SER A 222 21.42 -1.71 -46.20
CA SER A 222 22.58 -0.82 -46.26
C SER A 222 23.23 -0.83 -47.67
N PRO A 223 23.88 0.27 -48.12
CA PRO A 223 24.36 0.37 -49.49
C PRO A 223 25.66 -0.42 -49.72
N LYS A 224 25.75 -0.99 -50.93
CA LYS A 224 26.88 -1.75 -51.48
C LYS A 224 28.16 -0.89 -51.56
N GLN A 225 29.30 -1.46 -51.13
CA GLN A 225 30.63 -1.08 -51.61
C GLN A 225 31.17 -2.22 -52.50
N GLU A 226 31.74 -1.85 -53.65
CA GLU A 226 32.36 -2.73 -54.64
C GLU A 226 33.81 -3.12 -54.25
N PRO A 227 34.37 -4.19 -54.86
CA PRO A 227 35.32 -5.09 -54.21
C PRO A 227 36.78 -4.90 -54.69
N THR A 228 37.73 -5.30 -53.86
CA THR A 228 39.09 -5.67 -54.32
C THR A 228 39.65 -6.87 -53.56
N ALA A 229 39.86 -7.93 -54.34
CA ALA A 229 40.91 -8.96 -54.30
C ALA A 229 41.17 -9.82 -53.03
N GLU A 230 40.85 -11.11 -53.20
CA GLU A 230 41.35 -12.36 -52.58
C GLU A 230 42.89 -12.51 -52.48
N PRO A 231 43.46 -13.64 -51.97
CA PRO A 231 43.23 -14.47 -50.76
C PRO A 231 44.64 -14.78 -50.11
N PRO A 232 44.98 -15.91 -49.41
CA PRO A 232 44.22 -17.05 -48.88
C PRO A 232 44.57 -17.54 -47.45
N ALA A 233 43.70 -18.45 -46.97
CA ALA A 233 43.93 -19.66 -46.16
C ALA A 233 44.96 -19.69 -45.00
N GLN A 234 44.49 -20.16 -43.83
CA GLN A 234 45.08 -21.25 -43.00
C GLN A 234 44.23 -21.41 -41.71
N HIS A 235 43.54 -22.52 -41.51
CA HIS A 235 43.95 -23.74 -40.78
C HIS A 235 43.99 -23.64 -39.23
N ASN A 236 43.11 -24.48 -38.64
CA ASN A 236 43.27 -25.31 -37.43
C ASN A 236 43.21 -24.74 -36.00
N GLY A 237 42.47 -25.49 -35.18
CA GLY A 237 42.77 -25.74 -33.76
C GLY A 237 41.67 -25.32 -32.80
N SER A 238 40.72 -26.20 -32.46
CA SER A 238 40.69 -27.04 -31.23
C SER A 238 40.15 -26.32 -29.97
N GLY A 239 39.00 -26.80 -29.46
CA GLY A 239 38.31 -26.32 -28.23
C GLY A 239 38.98 -26.79 -26.92
N PRO A 240 38.26 -27.07 -25.81
CA PRO A 240 36.85 -26.80 -25.47
C PRO A 240 36.61 -26.30 -24.00
N ALA A 241 35.32 -26.14 -23.68
CA ALA A 241 34.65 -26.40 -22.39
C ALA A 241 34.65 -25.38 -21.22
N SER A 242 33.43 -25.22 -20.68
CA SER A 242 32.96 -24.38 -19.56
C SER A 242 33.30 -24.90 -18.15
N PRO A 243 33.03 -24.09 -17.10
CA PRO A 243 32.29 -24.58 -15.93
C PRO A 243 31.18 -23.58 -15.47
N LYS A 244 29.93 -23.99 -15.24
CA LYS A 244 29.28 -24.60 -14.06
C LYS A 244 29.09 -23.69 -12.81
N ARG A 245 27.81 -23.32 -12.63
CA ARG A 245 26.96 -23.02 -11.45
C ARG A 245 27.49 -23.42 -10.06
N GLU A 246 27.37 -22.52 -9.08
CA GLU A 246 27.43 -22.81 -7.63
C GLU A 246 26.11 -22.45 -6.93
N LEU A 247 25.68 -23.35 -6.03
CA LEU A 247 24.60 -23.23 -5.04
C LEU A 247 25.13 -22.53 -3.78
N LEU A 248 24.30 -21.76 -3.08
CA LEU A 248 24.62 -21.22 -1.75
C LEU A 248 23.65 -21.77 -0.69
N ASP A 249 24.24 -22.30 0.37
CA ASP A 249 23.66 -23.01 1.51
C ASP A 249 22.86 -22.13 2.49
N SER A 250 21.92 -22.78 3.18
CA SER A 250 21.14 -22.25 4.31
C SER A 250 21.86 -22.45 5.66
N PRO A 251 21.79 -21.52 6.64
CA PRO A 251 22.33 -21.76 7.97
C PRO A 251 21.27 -22.23 9.00
N VAL A 252 21.65 -23.25 9.77
CA VAL A 252 20.98 -23.86 10.94
C VAL A 252 21.06 -22.92 12.18
N PRO A 253 20.06 -22.89 13.08
CA PRO A 253 19.99 -21.93 14.19
C PRO A 253 20.98 -22.21 15.34
N ARG A 254 21.63 -21.14 15.84
CA ARG A 254 22.54 -21.16 17.00
C ARG A 254 21.77 -21.15 18.33
N ARG A 255 22.22 -21.99 19.27
CA ARG A 255 21.73 -22.09 20.67
C ARG A 255 22.08 -20.85 21.51
N ILE A 256 21.14 -20.45 22.37
CA ILE A 256 21.24 -19.35 23.34
C ILE A 256 22.09 -19.77 24.56
N PRO A 257 23.09 -18.99 25.02
CA PRO A 257 23.76 -19.25 26.29
C PRO A 257 22.97 -18.72 27.50
N LYS A 258 23.02 -19.48 28.60
CA LYS A 258 22.28 -19.27 29.86
C LYS A 258 22.76 -18.02 30.61
N ARG A 259 21.81 -17.29 31.22
CA ARG A 259 22.02 -16.16 32.14
C ARG A 259 23.00 -16.50 33.27
N VAL A 260 24.02 -15.67 33.45
CA VAL A 260 24.85 -15.60 34.67
C VAL A 260 24.14 -14.67 35.66
N LYS A 261 23.96 -15.13 36.91
CA LYS A 261 23.48 -14.31 38.04
C LYS A 261 24.61 -13.37 38.47
N VAL A 262 24.32 -12.08 38.59
CA VAL A 262 25.20 -11.11 39.25
C VAL A 262 24.70 -10.95 40.68
N GLU A 263 25.54 -11.30 41.65
CA GLU A 263 25.34 -11.02 43.08
C GLU A 263 25.66 -9.54 43.36
N VAL A 264 24.83 -8.91 44.17
CA VAL A 264 25.02 -7.54 44.67
C VAL A 264 25.74 -7.65 46.02
N ILE A 265 26.93 -7.05 46.13
CA ILE A 265 27.64 -6.85 47.39
C ILE A 265 27.30 -5.45 47.91
N PRO A 266 26.91 -5.28 49.19
CA PRO A 266 26.57 -3.97 49.74
C PRO A 266 27.80 -3.25 50.31
N SER A 267 27.86 -1.93 50.07
CA SER A 267 28.53 -0.93 50.91
C SER A 267 27.86 0.42 50.67
#